data_AF-A0A7J9W441-F1
#
_entry.id   AF-A0A7J9W441-F1
#
_cell.length_a   1.000
_cell.length_b   1.000
_cell.length_c   1.000
_cell.angle_alpha   90.00
_cell.angle_beta   90.00
_cell.angle_gamma   90.00
#
_symmetry.space_group_name_H-M   'P 1'
#
loop_
_entity.id
_entity.type
_entity.pdbx_description
1 polymer ?
#
loop_
_entity_poly.entity_id
_entity_poly.type
_entity_poly.pdbx_seq_one_letter_code
_entity_poly.pdbx_strand_id
1 'polypeptide(L)'
;MAGPPSFSPRSAPRKVPAQMSNNRNRNRRRNSNGHHAGKAEVVRRAAGADKPFTFHYNGSTYRLPSASDAAEKMPAAHLIDALMGEDPSLAEMRLGIATLQSADVDPEAMAALRAMPMPEFTEIVGRWLRRAGVQAPESERSST
;
A
#
# COMPACT_ATOMS: atom_id res chain seq x y z
N MET A 1 -18.68 51.31 31.36
CA MET A 1 -20.07 51.56 30.94
C MET A 1 -20.59 50.29 30.32
N ALA A 2 -21.55 49.65 30.99
CA ALA A 2 -22.26 48.48 30.49
C ALA A 2 -23.41 48.92 29.57
N GLY A 3 -23.67 48.12 28.53
CA GLY A 3 -24.84 48.26 27.66
C GLY A 3 -24.94 47.05 26.73
N PRO A 4 -25.89 46.12 26.94
CA PRO A 4 -26.02 44.91 26.12
C PRO A 4 -26.92 45.17 24.89
N PRO A 5 -26.66 44.54 23.74
CA PRO A 5 -27.70 44.33 22.75
C PRO A 5 -28.38 42.97 22.94
N SER A 6 -29.65 43.06 23.33
CA SER A 6 -30.69 42.03 23.23
C SER A 6 -30.75 41.41 21.84
N PHE A 7 -30.80 40.09 21.78
CA PHE A 7 -31.40 39.38 20.64
C PHE A 7 -32.45 38.40 21.15
N SER A 8 -33.70 38.72 20.81
CA SER A 8 -34.89 37.92 21.12
C SER A 8 -34.95 36.63 20.30
N PRO A 9 -35.62 35.58 20.82
CA PRO A 9 -35.67 34.25 20.22
C PRO A 9 -36.75 34.18 19.12
N ARG A 10 -36.52 33.38 18.08
CA ARG A 10 -37.57 33.11 17.08
C ARG A 10 -37.61 31.64 16.65
N SER A 11 -38.76 31.05 16.95
CA SER A 11 -39.43 29.96 16.22
C SER A 11 -38.94 28.52 16.40
N ALA A 12 -39.56 27.90 17.43
CA ALA A 12 -40.28 26.62 17.47
C ALA A 12 -40.37 25.70 16.22
N PRO A 13 -40.65 24.40 16.42
CA PRO A 13 -40.18 23.28 15.60
C PRO A 13 -41.10 22.93 14.42
N ARG A 14 -40.49 22.56 13.28
CA ARG A 14 -41.20 21.88 12.18
C ARG A 14 -41.38 20.40 12.52
N LYS A 15 -42.62 20.02 12.84
CA LYS A 15 -43.11 18.64 12.72
C LYS A 15 -43.08 18.25 11.25
N VAL A 16 -42.28 17.25 10.90
CA VAL A 16 -42.44 16.50 9.65
C VAL A 16 -43.13 15.17 9.96
N PRO A 17 -44.20 14.82 9.22
CA PRO A 17 -44.96 13.59 9.46
C PRO A 17 -44.18 12.35 9.00
N ALA A 18 -44.44 11.25 9.71
CA ALA A 18 -44.02 9.90 9.38
C ALA A 18 -44.51 9.49 7.98
N GLN A 19 -43.60 9.01 7.14
CA GLN A 19 -43.92 8.12 6.03
C GLN A 19 -43.23 6.77 6.26
N MET A 20 -44.02 5.85 6.81
CA MET A 20 -43.87 4.42 6.59
C MET A 20 -43.95 4.15 5.09
N SER A 21 -42.89 3.58 4.53
CA SER A 21 -42.95 2.78 3.31
C SER A 21 -42.03 1.58 3.47
N ASN A 22 -42.65 0.48 3.91
CA ASN A 22 -42.14 -0.87 3.78
C ASN A 22 -41.90 -1.15 2.29
N ASN A 23 -40.65 -1.35 1.87
CA ASN A 23 -40.38 -2.06 0.63
C ASN A 23 -39.44 -3.24 0.88
N ARG A 24 -40.02 -4.27 1.51
CA ARG A 24 -39.49 -5.63 1.44
C ARG A 24 -39.68 -6.12 0.01
N ASN A 25 -38.63 -6.08 -0.80
CA ASN A 25 -38.61 -6.91 -2.01
C ASN A 25 -37.51 -7.97 -1.91
N ARG A 26 -37.93 -9.12 -1.37
CA ARG A 26 -37.28 -10.41 -1.50
C ARG A 26 -37.45 -10.86 -2.96
N ASN A 27 -36.41 -10.74 -3.80
CA ASN A 27 -36.15 -11.70 -4.90
C ASN A 27 -34.93 -11.31 -5.75
N ARG A 28 -33.73 -11.62 -5.26
CA ARG A 28 -32.59 -11.93 -6.13
C ARG A 28 -31.86 -13.19 -5.64
N ARG A 29 -32.61 -14.29 -5.59
CA ARG A 29 -32.06 -15.64 -5.76
C ARG A 29 -31.96 -15.90 -7.27
N ARG A 30 -30.80 -15.65 -7.85
CA ARG A 30 -30.26 -16.32 -9.06
C ARG A 30 -28.90 -15.70 -9.37
N ASN A 31 -27.83 -16.27 -8.84
CA ASN A 31 -26.63 -16.50 -9.64
C ASN A 31 -25.75 -17.57 -8.95
N SER A 32 -26.03 -18.82 -9.27
CA SER A 32 -25.15 -19.96 -9.04
C SER A 32 -24.41 -20.25 -10.35
N ASN A 33 -23.11 -20.50 -10.22
CA ASN A 33 -22.14 -21.00 -11.20
C ASN A 33 -21.32 -19.96 -11.98
N GLY A 34 -20.14 -19.71 -11.42
CA GLY A 34 -18.95 -19.22 -12.11
C GLY A 34 -17.72 -19.61 -11.31
N HIS A 35 -17.29 -20.88 -11.43
CA HIS A 35 -15.93 -21.30 -11.13
C HIS A 35 -14.98 -20.51 -12.04
N HIS A 36 -14.32 -19.48 -11.51
CA HIS A 36 -13.07 -18.97 -12.06
C HIS A 36 -12.17 -18.54 -10.90
N ALA A 37 -11.09 -19.30 -10.74
CA ALA A 37 -9.77 -18.93 -10.28
C ALA A 37 -9.58 -17.55 -9.61
N GLY A 38 -9.06 -17.59 -8.38
CA GLY A 38 -8.13 -16.60 -7.81
C GLY A 38 -8.43 -15.13 -8.07
N LYS A 39 -9.30 -14.52 -7.28
CA LYS A 39 -9.27 -13.07 -7.08
C LYS A 39 -8.61 -12.79 -5.74
N ALA A 40 -7.28 -12.64 -5.79
CA ALA A 40 -6.56 -11.88 -4.77
C ALA A 40 -7.16 -10.46 -4.81
N GLU A 41 -7.93 -10.12 -3.79
CA GLU A 41 -8.47 -8.78 -3.62
C GLU A 41 -7.29 -7.84 -3.35
N VAL A 42 -6.93 -7.06 -4.37
CA VAL A 42 -5.79 -6.12 -4.37
C VAL A 42 -6.01 -5.09 -3.25
N VAL A 43 -5.18 -5.23 -2.22
CA VAL A 43 -5.07 -4.32 -1.08
C VAL A 43 -4.85 -2.89 -1.59
N ARG A 44 -5.56 -1.96 -0.98
CA ARG A 44 -5.61 -0.52 -1.26
C ARG A 44 -4.25 0.04 -1.70
N ARG A 45 -4.11 0.39 -2.99
CA ARG A 45 -2.94 1.12 -3.53
C ARG A 45 -2.74 2.41 -2.75
N ALA A 46 -1.59 2.53 -2.08
CA ALA A 46 -1.15 3.80 -1.52
C ALA A 46 -0.96 4.83 -2.64
N ALA A 47 -1.42 6.07 -2.44
CA ALA A 47 -1.27 7.14 -3.42
C ALA A 47 0.22 7.43 -3.67
N GLY A 48 0.77 6.85 -4.74
CA GLY A 48 2.20 6.93 -5.08
C GLY A 48 2.89 5.58 -5.33
N ALA A 49 2.22 4.46 -5.08
CA ALA A 49 2.76 3.11 -5.27
C ALA A 49 3.06 2.76 -6.74
N ASP A 50 2.39 3.42 -7.69
CA ASP A 50 2.57 3.21 -9.14
C ASP A 50 3.67 4.08 -9.77
N LYS A 51 4.32 4.98 -9.01
CA LYS A 51 5.31 5.90 -9.58
C LYS A 51 6.72 5.29 -9.54
N PRO A 52 7.52 5.46 -10.61
CA PRO A 52 8.93 5.09 -10.58
C PRO A 52 9.67 5.85 -9.47
N PHE A 53 10.64 5.18 -8.86
CA PHE A 53 11.43 5.73 -7.76
C PHE A 53 12.77 6.23 -8.30
N THR A 54 13.10 7.48 -8.03
CA THR A 54 14.36 8.10 -8.44
C THR A 54 15.36 8.14 -7.30
N PHE A 55 16.62 7.83 -7.57
CA PHE A 55 17.73 8.01 -6.64
C PHE A 55 18.93 8.68 -7.33
N HIS A 56 19.80 9.30 -6.52
CA HIS A 56 20.99 9.97 -7.01
C HIS A 56 22.24 9.24 -6.54
N TYR A 57 23.21 9.07 -7.42
CA TYR A 57 24.50 8.46 -7.09
C TYR A 57 25.59 8.98 -8.02
N ASN A 58 26.71 9.40 -7.44
CA ASN A 58 27.88 9.90 -8.17
C ASN A 58 27.55 11.02 -9.19
N GLY A 59 26.65 11.95 -8.81
CA GLY A 59 26.21 13.05 -9.68
C GLY A 59 25.17 12.66 -10.75
N SER A 60 24.88 11.37 -10.93
CA SER A 60 23.87 10.86 -11.86
C SER A 60 22.54 10.61 -11.16
N THR A 61 21.45 10.65 -11.93
CA THR A 61 20.09 10.33 -11.46
C THR A 61 19.61 9.05 -12.13
N TYR A 62 19.24 8.06 -11.33
CA TYR A 62 18.77 6.76 -11.78
C TYR A 62 17.31 6.54 -11.40
N ARG A 63 16.67 5.56 -12.05
CA ARG A 63 15.26 5.23 -11.84
C ARG A 63 15.08 3.74 -11.59
N LEU A 64 14.25 3.43 -10.61
CA LEU A 64 13.68 2.12 -10.37
C LEU A 64 12.23 2.11 -10.82
N PRO A 65 11.71 0.96 -11.28
CA PRO A 65 10.29 0.77 -11.51
C PRO A 65 9.53 0.93 -10.19
N SER A 66 8.20 0.93 -10.27
CA SER A 66 7.40 0.96 -9.05
C SER A 66 7.63 -0.34 -8.27
N ALA A 67 7.76 -0.26 -6.94
CA ALA A 67 7.97 -1.46 -6.13
C ALA A 67 6.76 -2.41 -6.18
N SER A 68 5.55 -1.89 -6.42
CA SER A 68 4.35 -2.71 -6.62
C SER A 68 4.39 -3.48 -7.93
N ASP A 69 4.80 -2.85 -9.04
CA ASP A 69 4.96 -3.52 -10.34
C ASP A 69 6.08 -4.58 -10.29
N ALA A 70 7.17 -4.28 -9.60
CA ALA A 70 8.23 -5.25 -9.33
C ALA A 70 7.76 -6.45 -8.50
N ALA A 71 6.96 -6.21 -7.46
CA ALA A 71 6.40 -7.25 -6.61
C ALA A 71 5.39 -8.14 -7.35
N GLU A 72 4.58 -7.57 -8.25
CA GLU A 72 3.63 -8.31 -9.09
C GLU A 72 4.33 -9.27 -10.07
N LYS A 73 5.56 -8.95 -10.48
CA LYS A 73 6.39 -9.78 -11.37
C LYS A 73 7.24 -10.82 -10.63
N MET A 74 7.32 -10.73 -9.30
CA MET A 74 8.15 -11.62 -8.50
C MET A 74 7.59 -13.04 -8.48
N PRO A 75 8.38 -14.07 -8.87
CA PRO A 75 7.99 -15.45 -8.70
C PRO A 75 7.74 -15.78 -7.23
N ALA A 76 6.67 -16.55 -6.95
CA ALA A 76 6.34 -16.97 -5.59
C ALA A 76 7.48 -17.74 -4.90
N ALA A 77 8.31 -18.46 -5.67
CA ALA A 77 9.51 -19.12 -5.14
C ALA A 77 10.48 -18.13 -4.48
N HIS A 78 10.77 -17.00 -5.14
CA HIS A 78 11.67 -15.98 -4.59
C HIS A 78 11.10 -15.31 -3.33
N LEU A 79 9.78 -15.14 -3.27
CA LEU A 79 9.10 -14.65 -2.05
C LEU A 79 9.25 -15.64 -0.90
N ILE A 80 9.00 -16.93 -1.15
CA ILE A 80 9.11 -17.99 -0.15
C ILE A 80 10.56 -18.09 0.34
N ASP A 81 11.54 -18.07 -0.56
CA ASP A 81 12.96 -18.14 -0.20
C ASP A 81 13.39 -16.93 0.65
N ALA A 82 12.88 -15.74 0.34
CA ALA A 82 13.13 -14.54 1.14
C ALA A 82 12.54 -14.64 2.55
N LEU A 83 11.36 -15.25 2.70
CA LEU A 83 10.64 -15.40 3.98
C LEU A 83 11.14 -16.58 4.83
N MET A 84 11.56 -17.68 4.22
CA MET A 84 11.93 -18.93 4.90
C MET A 84 13.44 -19.06 5.17
N GLY A 85 14.24 -18.06 4.79
CA GLY A 85 15.67 -18.12 5.04
C GLY A 85 16.03 -18.08 6.54
N GLU A 86 17.21 -18.61 6.87
CA GLU A 86 17.60 -18.96 8.25
C GLU A 86 17.62 -17.79 9.24
N ASP A 87 17.92 -16.59 8.75
CA ASP A 87 17.97 -15.37 9.55
C ASP A 87 16.73 -14.47 9.27
N PRO A 88 15.80 -14.34 10.22
CA PRO A 88 14.61 -13.50 10.08
C PRO A 88 14.94 -12.00 10.07
N SER A 89 16.08 -11.58 10.64
CA SER A 89 16.49 -10.16 10.61
C SER A 89 16.84 -9.68 9.21
N LEU A 90 17.16 -10.61 8.30
CA LEU A 90 17.47 -10.35 6.90
C LEU A 90 16.27 -10.56 5.97
N ALA A 91 15.10 -10.94 6.48
CA ALA A 91 13.94 -11.23 5.64
C ALA A 91 13.51 -10.03 4.78
N GLU A 92 13.45 -8.83 5.38
CA GLU A 92 13.10 -7.60 4.64
C GLU A 92 14.15 -7.25 3.57
N MET A 93 15.42 -7.47 3.87
CA MET A 93 16.52 -7.24 2.93
C MET A 93 16.48 -8.23 1.76
N ARG A 94 16.32 -9.52 2.06
CA ARG A 94 16.20 -10.58 1.05
C ARG A 94 14.99 -10.34 0.16
N LEU A 95 13.87 -9.93 0.74
CA LEU A 95 12.67 -9.57 0.00
C LEU A 95 12.95 -8.39 -0.93
N GLY A 96 13.62 -7.34 -0.45
CA GLY A 96 14.02 -6.20 -1.28
C GLY A 96 14.91 -6.58 -2.45
N ILE A 97 15.91 -7.44 -2.21
CA ILE A 97 16.82 -7.94 -3.25
C ILE A 97 16.06 -8.81 -4.26
N ALA A 98 15.23 -9.74 -3.80
CA ALA A 98 14.42 -10.59 -4.66
C ALA A 98 13.45 -9.78 -5.53
N THR A 99 12.85 -8.73 -4.95
CA THR A 99 11.95 -7.81 -5.66
C THR A 99 12.73 -7.01 -6.70
N LEU A 100 13.93 -6.52 -6.37
CA LEU A 100 14.81 -5.84 -7.33
C LEU A 100 15.30 -6.75 -8.47
N GLN A 101 15.60 -8.02 -8.18
CA GLN A 101 16.03 -8.99 -9.19
C GLN A 101 14.91 -9.39 -10.13
N SER A 102 13.67 -9.36 -9.64
CA SER A 102 12.48 -9.66 -10.44
C SER A 102 11.95 -8.42 -11.18
N ALA A 103 12.45 -7.24 -10.81
CA ALA A 103 12.12 -5.97 -11.44
C ALA A 103 12.89 -5.80 -12.76
N ASP A 104 12.23 -5.22 -13.75
CA ASP A 104 12.86 -4.79 -15.00
C ASP A 104 13.60 -3.45 -14.76
N VAL A 105 14.72 -3.54 -14.05
CA VAL A 105 15.56 -2.38 -13.68
C VAL A 105 16.58 -2.13 -14.78
N ASP A 106 16.76 -0.86 -15.10
CA ASP A 106 17.84 -0.42 -15.97
C ASP A 106 19.21 -0.97 -15.48
N PRO A 107 20.01 -1.60 -16.35
CA PRO A 107 21.26 -2.22 -15.94
C PRO A 107 22.27 -1.23 -15.35
N GLU A 108 22.28 0.04 -15.78
CA GLU A 108 23.12 1.09 -15.19
C GLU A 108 22.63 1.48 -13.80
N ALA A 109 21.31 1.57 -13.60
CA ALA A 109 20.74 1.82 -12.27
C ALA A 109 21.03 0.66 -11.30
N MET A 110 20.96 -0.59 -11.77
CA MET A 110 21.32 -1.77 -10.97
C MET A 110 22.81 -1.79 -10.62
N ALA A 111 23.68 -1.45 -11.58
CA ALA A 111 25.12 -1.34 -11.33
C ALA A 111 25.43 -0.23 -10.32
N ALA A 112 24.79 0.93 -10.43
CA ALA A 112 24.92 2.04 -9.49
C ALA A 112 24.49 1.63 -8.07
N LEU A 113 23.35 0.93 -7.93
CA LEU A 113 22.89 0.41 -6.64
C LEU A 113 23.88 -0.57 -6.01
N ARG A 114 24.46 -1.47 -6.80
CA ARG A 114 25.44 -2.47 -6.31
C ARG A 114 26.79 -1.87 -5.96
N ALA A 115 27.14 -0.72 -6.55
CA ALA A 115 28.37 0.01 -6.25
C ALA A 115 28.27 0.87 -4.97
N MET A 116 27.07 1.09 -4.45
CA MET A 116 26.87 1.86 -3.23
C MET A 116 27.39 1.16 -1.98
N PRO A 117 27.82 1.92 -0.96
CA PRO A 117 27.99 1.41 0.38
C PRO A 117 26.70 0.75 0.91
N MET A 118 26.85 -0.33 1.68
CA MET A 118 25.72 -1.08 2.24
C MET A 118 24.66 -0.18 2.93
N PRO A 119 25.02 0.82 3.76
CA PRO A 119 24.01 1.68 4.40
C PRO A 119 23.15 2.49 3.41
N GLU A 120 23.74 2.98 2.32
CA GLU A 120 23.01 3.75 1.30
C GLU A 120 22.09 2.83 0.48
N PHE A 121 22.59 1.64 0.14
CA PHE A 121 21.81 0.62 -0.52
C PHE A 121 20.57 0.24 0.30
N THR A 122 20.73 -0.07 1.59
CA THR A 122 19.61 -0.46 2.45
C THR A 122 18.59 0.67 2.63
N GLU A 123 19.05 1.92 2.73
CA GLU A 123 18.17 3.09 2.80
C GLU A 123 17.32 3.24 1.53
N ILE A 124 17.96 3.18 0.35
CA ILE A 124 17.28 3.33 -0.94
C ILE A 124 16.27 2.21 -1.16
N VAL A 125 16.68 0.95 -0.96
CA VAL A 125 15.80 -0.21 -1.14
C VAL A 125 14.64 -0.19 -0.14
N GLY A 126 14.91 0.15 1.12
CA GLY A 126 13.86 0.28 2.13
C GLY A 126 12.88 1.43 1.83
N ARG A 127 13.35 2.58 1.32
CA ARG A 127 12.47 3.68 0.87
C ARG A 127 11.65 3.29 -0.36
N TRP A 128 12.23 2.52 -1.28
CA TRP A 128 11.56 2.02 -2.46
C TRP A 128 10.42 1.04 -2.10
N LEU A 129 10.70 0.04 -1.26
CA LEU A 129 9.70 -0.93 -0.79
C LEU A 129 8.55 -0.29 0.00
N ARG A 130 8.87 0.62 0.94
CA ARG A 130 7.85 1.36 1.72
C ARG A 130 6.87 2.12 0.82
N ARG A 131 7.31 2.56 -0.36
CA ARG A 131 6.47 3.27 -1.33
C ARG A 131 5.41 2.36 -1.98
N ALA A 132 5.66 1.05 -2.06
CA ALA A 132 4.67 0.08 -2.54
C ALA A 132 3.57 -0.25 -1.51
N GLY A 133 3.64 0.30 -0.30
CA GLY A 133 2.75 -0.11 0.78
C GLY A 133 3.03 -1.53 1.28
N VAL A 134 4.20 -2.09 0.97
CA VAL A 134 4.74 -3.28 1.63
C VAL A 134 5.18 -2.84 3.03
N GLN A 135 4.20 -2.65 3.91
CA GLN A 135 4.46 -2.71 5.34
C GLN A 135 4.48 -4.20 5.66
N ALA A 136 5.57 -4.68 6.27
CA ALA A 136 5.49 -5.91 7.04
C ALA A 136 4.24 -5.78 7.93
N PRO A 137 3.38 -6.81 8.03
CA PRO A 137 2.20 -6.73 8.88
C PRO A 137 2.69 -6.28 10.25
N GLU A 138 2.34 -5.05 10.60
CA GLU A 138 2.54 -4.52 11.93
C GLU A 138 1.73 -5.48 12.78
N SER A 139 2.42 -6.47 13.36
CA SER A 139 1.80 -7.46 14.23
C SER A 139 1.08 -6.62 15.24
N GLU A 140 -0.26 -6.66 15.15
CA GLU A 140 -1.13 -5.85 15.97
C GLU A 140 -0.59 -5.97 17.38
N ARG A 141 -0.07 -4.86 17.91
CA ARG A 141 0.13 -4.68 19.33
C ARG A 141 -1.27 -4.62 19.94
N SER A 142 -1.95 -5.76 19.89
CA SER A 142 -3.05 -6.11 20.76
C SER A 142 -2.42 -6.62 22.05
N SER A 143 -2.99 -6.15 23.15
CA SER A 143 -2.75 -6.58 24.53
C SER A 143 -1.52 -5.92 25.17
N THR A 144 -1.64 -5.11 26.23
CA THR A 144 -2.75 -4.87 27.16
C THR A 144 -2.49 -3.59 27.93
#